data_AF-A0A934GX34-F1
#
_entry.id   AF-A0A934GX34-F1
#
_cell.length_a   1.000
_cell.length_b   1.000
_cell.length_c   1.000
_cell.angle_alpha   90.00
_cell.angle_beta   90.00
_cell.angle_gamma   90.00
#
_symmetry.space_group_name_H-M   'P 1'
#
loop_
_entity.id
_entity.type
_entity.pdbx_description
1 polymer ?
#
loop_
_entity_poly.entity_id
_entity_poly.type
_entity_poly.pdbx_seq_one_letter_code
_entity_poly.pdbx_strand_id
1 'polypeptide(L)'
;MQRIVHVVKQYDVILTAFKPALRRFFWILFGVVLGMLLVYVIVPVKFENNAEPVQLGDTYRDQWLKGLAAEYESWNTVIATQGASDFNPVEEAQAKLVDAGISTADITRLQNENANNTVLVGQLEALKPIADSVKGDSQTKLDQYPDPGFWNNVMVPLLSFLGMVLVLLLPTLLFAIYGIYELPIIGPIIKRLTKGAPSETDIKLRAEREARAVAKEMAATQKSIFDSPPVTQFMSTYLAGDNYYDDSFAIELADANNTFLGECGSGIADTIGVGDPKKVSATEVWIFDKNDISTVTHVLMSEHAYNDDAIRAKLAARGEPVLATPGGTTVLETQTLRAQIRIVDMQYGDGALPPHSFFDRMTVEIAVWQKEGEEVMIEPPVRATMSSGTQPIAPMPQTPPPQYAPPPQYAPPQQPAPQFAPPPPAPMQQPPQQPRPQQPPPQGMPPQMPPQQRPPQGMPPQGAPQQPMQPRAPQPPPQQPFQGPPPGAPPQGGGYTPPPRAPMPPQQPQQPPPSPFGDTGEVNY
;
A
#
# COMPACT_ATOMS: atom_id res chain seq x y z
N MET A 1 -10.91 23.65 -41.02
CA MET A 1 -10.37 22.29 -41.27
C MET A 1 -9.01 22.05 -40.61
N GLN A 2 -8.00 22.93 -40.75
CA GLN A 2 -6.66 22.66 -40.18
C GLN A 2 -6.62 22.48 -38.65
N ARG A 3 -7.44 23.20 -37.88
CA ARG A 3 -7.56 22.98 -36.42
C ARG A 3 -8.10 21.60 -36.05
N ILE A 4 -8.99 21.03 -36.86
CA ILE A 4 -9.55 19.68 -36.63
C ILE A 4 -8.50 18.61 -36.92
N VAL A 5 -7.69 18.79 -37.97
CA VAL A 5 -6.58 17.88 -38.31
C VAL A 5 -5.49 17.88 -37.24
N HIS A 6 -5.19 19.04 -36.64
CA HIS A 6 -4.22 19.14 -35.54
C HIS A 6 -4.70 18.43 -34.27
N VAL A 7 -5.98 18.61 -33.93
CA VAL A 7 -6.61 17.95 -32.76
C VAL A 7 -6.65 16.43 -32.97
N VAL A 8 -7.02 15.94 -34.15
CA VAL A 8 -7.00 14.50 -34.47
C VAL A 8 -5.59 13.91 -34.39
N LYS A 9 -4.56 14.62 -34.89
CA LYS A 9 -3.16 14.18 -34.75
C LYS A 9 -2.70 14.15 -33.28
N GLN A 10 -3.11 15.11 -32.46
CA GLN A 10 -2.82 15.09 -31.02
C GLN A 10 -3.48 13.90 -30.32
N TYR A 11 -4.74 13.61 -30.64
CA TYR A 11 -5.43 12.43 -30.09
C TYR A 11 -4.79 11.12 -30.53
N ASP A 12 -4.27 11.02 -31.76
CA ASP A 12 -3.63 9.82 -32.26
C ASP A 12 -2.27 9.55 -31.56
N VAL A 13 -1.51 10.61 -31.23
CA VAL A 13 -0.28 10.51 -30.44
C VAL A 13 -0.58 10.05 -29.01
N ILE A 14 -1.61 10.63 -28.37
CA ILE A 14 -2.05 10.25 -27.03
C ILE A 14 -2.55 8.80 -27.03
N LEU A 15 -3.44 8.43 -27.94
CA LEU A 15 -3.96 7.06 -28.07
C LEU A 15 -2.84 6.05 -28.30
N THR A 16 -1.82 6.42 -29.08
CA THR A 16 -0.68 5.54 -29.37
C THR A 16 0.24 5.36 -28.14
N ALA A 17 0.36 6.37 -27.29
CA ALA A 17 1.02 6.26 -25.99
C ALA A 17 0.24 5.40 -24.98
N PHE A 18 -1.10 5.43 -25.02
CA PHE A 18 -1.96 4.65 -24.11
C PHE A 18 -2.23 3.20 -24.56
N LYS A 19 -2.08 2.87 -25.85
CA LYS A 19 -2.25 1.50 -26.39
C LYS A 19 -1.56 0.41 -25.56
N PRO A 20 -0.27 0.52 -25.15
CA PRO A 20 0.37 -0.52 -24.35
C PRO A 20 -0.22 -0.64 -22.94
N ALA A 21 -0.61 0.47 -22.30
CA ALA A 21 -1.28 0.45 -20.99
C ALA A 21 -2.67 -0.19 -21.08
N LEU A 22 -3.46 0.16 -22.10
CA LEU A 22 -4.80 -0.38 -22.32
C LEU A 22 -4.75 -1.88 -22.63
N ARG A 23 -3.76 -2.33 -23.40
CA ARG A 23 -3.50 -3.76 -23.65
C ARG A 23 -3.20 -4.52 -22.36
N ARG A 24 -2.39 -3.95 -21.45
CA ARG A 24 -2.09 -4.55 -20.13
C ARG A 24 -3.35 -4.65 -19.28
N PHE A 25 -4.11 -3.57 -19.19
CA PHE A 25 -5.36 -3.53 -18.43
C PHE A 25 -6.37 -4.55 -18.95
N PHE A 26 -6.51 -4.68 -20.27
CA PHE A 26 -7.38 -5.67 -20.90
C PHE A 26 -7.04 -7.10 -20.46
N TRP A 27 -5.76 -7.49 -20.47
CA TRP A 27 -5.36 -8.85 -20.08
C TRP A 27 -5.60 -9.14 -18.60
N ILE A 28 -5.40 -8.16 -17.71
CA ILE A 28 -5.72 -8.29 -16.29
C ILE A 28 -7.23 -8.50 -16.11
N LEU A 29 -8.04 -7.62 -16.72
CA LEU A 29 -9.49 -7.70 -16.62
C LEU A 29 -10.02 -9.02 -17.20
N PHE A 30 -9.48 -9.45 -18.34
CA PHE A 30 -9.83 -10.72 -18.97
C PHE A 30 -9.50 -11.91 -18.05
N GLY A 31 -8.34 -11.90 -17.41
CA GLY A 31 -7.96 -12.94 -16.44
C GLY A 31 -8.91 -13.03 -15.24
N VAL A 32 -9.32 -11.89 -14.69
CA VAL A 32 -10.29 -11.84 -13.57
C VAL A 32 -11.66 -12.39 -13.99
N VAL A 33 -12.17 -11.94 -15.14
CA VAL A 33 -13.46 -12.39 -15.67
C VAL A 33 -13.43 -13.89 -15.97
N LEU A 34 -12.36 -14.37 -16.61
CA LEU A 34 -12.19 -15.79 -16.90
C LEU A 34 -12.09 -16.63 -15.62
N GLY A 35 -11.35 -16.15 -14.61
CA GLY A 35 -11.24 -16.81 -13.31
C GLY A 35 -12.59 -16.93 -12.60
N MET A 36 -13.38 -15.86 -12.56
CA MET A 36 -14.74 -15.90 -12.01
C MET A 36 -15.65 -16.87 -12.78
N LEU A 37 -15.56 -16.87 -14.12
CA LEU A 37 -16.37 -17.76 -14.95
C LEU A 37 -16.01 -19.23 -14.72
N LEU A 38 -14.72 -19.55 -14.60
CA LEU A 38 -14.26 -20.91 -14.29
C LEU A 38 -14.79 -21.37 -12.93
N VAL A 39 -14.68 -20.55 -11.88
CA VAL A 39 -15.20 -20.91 -10.55
C VAL A 39 -16.70 -21.15 -10.59
N TYR A 40 -17.47 -20.27 -11.22
CA TYR A 40 -18.93 -20.36 -11.22
C TYR A 40 -19.47 -21.50 -12.11
N VAL A 41 -18.80 -21.83 -13.20
CA VAL A 41 -19.26 -22.85 -14.16
C VAL A 41 -18.72 -24.24 -13.85
N ILE A 42 -17.45 -24.36 -13.47
CA ILE A 42 -16.80 -25.66 -13.26
C ILE A 42 -16.98 -26.16 -11.83
N VAL A 43 -17.05 -25.25 -10.84
CA VAL A 43 -17.16 -25.60 -9.42
C VAL A 43 -18.45 -25.00 -8.85
N PRO A 44 -19.63 -25.53 -9.18
CA PRO A 44 -20.87 -25.03 -8.60
C PRO A 44 -20.85 -25.24 -7.08
N VAL A 45 -20.96 -24.13 -6.34
CA VAL A 45 -21.12 -24.17 -4.89
C VAL A 45 -22.48 -24.78 -4.60
N LYS A 46 -22.49 -26.02 -4.13
CA LYS A 46 -23.71 -26.70 -3.66
C LYS A 46 -23.82 -26.47 -2.16
N PHE A 47 -24.90 -25.82 -1.74
CA PHE A 47 -25.30 -25.80 -0.34
C PHE A 47 -26.15 -27.04 -0.10
N GLU A 48 -25.62 -28.00 0.66
CA GLU A 48 -26.39 -29.17 1.07
C GLU A 48 -27.28 -28.77 2.25
N ASN A 49 -28.59 -29.00 2.13
CA ASN A 49 -29.57 -28.60 3.14
C ASN A 49 -29.55 -29.47 4.41
N ASN A 50 -28.68 -30.49 4.47
CA ASN A 50 -28.61 -31.48 5.56
C ASN A 50 -27.23 -31.47 6.22
N ALA A 51 -26.77 -30.30 6.66
CA ALA A 51 -25.53 -30.20 7.44
C ALA A 51 -25.72 -30.83 8.82
N GLU A 52 -25.11 -32.00 9.04
CA GLU A 52 -25.10 -32.70 10.34
C GLU A 52 -23.92 -32.22 11.21
N PRO A 53 -24.03 -32.20 12.55
CA PRO A 53 -22.95 -31.76 13.44
C PRO A 53 -21.63 -32.53 13.25
N VAL A 54 -21.68 -33.79 12.82
CA VAL A 54 -20.48 -34.59 12.51
C VAL A 54 -19.62 -34.00 11.38
N GLN A 55 -20.21 -33.20 10.49
CA GLN A 55 -19.51 -32.53 9.38
C GLN A 55 -18.79 -31.24 9.81
N LEU A 56 -18.99 -30.80 11.06
CA LEU A 56 -18.29 -29.65 11.60
C LEU A 56 -16.79 -29.97 11.75
N GLY A 57 -15.93 -28.97 11.49
CA GLY A 57 -14.52 -29.11 11.83
C GLY A 57 -14.30 -29.29 13.33
N ASP A 58 -13.19 -29.92 13.74
CA ASP A 58 -12.90 -30.31 15.13
C ASP A 58 -13.14 -29.20 16.15
N THR A 59 -12.66 -27.99 15.87
CA THR A 59 -12.85 -26.85 16.77
C THR A 59 -14.33 -26.47 16.96
N TYR A 60 -15.15 -26.61 15.93
CA TYR A 60 -16.58 -26.34 16.01
C TYR A 60 -17.34 -27.50 16.67
N ARG A 61 -16.92 -28.75 16.45
CA ARG A 61 -17.43 -29.90 17.21
C ARG A 61 -17.16 -29.76 18.69
N ASP A 62 -15.99 -29.26 19.07
CA ASP A 62 -15.66 -28.97 20.48
C ASP A 62 -16.58 -27.91 21.08
N GLN A 63 -16.86 -26.82 20.37
CA GLN A 63 -17.81 -25.80 20.84
C GLN A 63 -19.23 -26.34 20.94
N TRP A 64 -19.63 -27.14 19.96
CA TRP A 64 -20.92 -27.82 19.94
C TRP A 64 -21.06 -28.77 21.15
N LEU A 65 -20.00 -29.54 21.48
CA LEU A 65 -19.96 -30.44 22.64
C LEU A 65 -20.02 -29.67 23.96
N LYS A 66 -19.33 -28.54 24.09
CA LYS A 66 -19.45 -27.66 25.27
C LYS A 66 -20.88 -27.14 25.43
N GLY A 67 -21.50 -26.76 24.30
CA GLY A 67 -22.91 -26.36 24.26
C GLY A 67 -23.82 -27.48 24.75
N LEU A 68 -23.66 -28.69 24.23
CA LEU A 68 -24.42 -29.86 24.65
C LEU A 68 -24.25 -30.16 26.14
N ALA A 69 -23.03 -30.06 26.68
CA ALA A 69 -22.75 -30.31 28.09
C ALA A 69 -23.49 -29.32 29.01
N ALA A 70 -23.50 -28.04 28.65
CA ALA A 70 -24.26 -27.02 29.37
C ALA A 70 -25.78 -27.21 29.20
N GLU A 71 -26.23 -27.58 28.00
CA GLU A 71 -27.64 -27.83 27.70
C GLU A 71 -28.18 -29.03 28.50
N TYR A 72 -27.40 -30.11 28.59
CA TYR A 72 -27.75 -31.31 29.34
C TYR A 72 -27.92 -31.05 30.85
N GLU A 73 -27.02 -30.27 31.45
CA GLU A 73 -27.18 -29.85 32.85
C GLU A 73 -28.45 -28.99 33.03
N SER A 74 -28.73 -28.10 32.07
CA SER A 74 -29.93 -27.27 32.12
C SER A 74 -31.22 -28.11 32.05
N TRP A 75 -31.27 -29.12 31.17
CA TRP A 75 -32.41 -30.03 31.06
C TRP A 75 -32.67 -30.79 32.36
N ASN A 76 -31.61 -31.33 32.98
CA ASN A 76 -31.73 -32.04 34.26
C ASN A 76 -32.23 -31.12 35.38
N THR A 77 -31.80 -29.87 35.39
CA THR A 77 -32.26 -28.86 36.36
C THR A 77 -33.74 -28.53 36.16
N VAL A 78 -34.20 -28.39 34.91
CA VAL A 78 -35.61 -28.13 34.60
C VAL A 78 -36.49 -29.30 35.06
N ILE A 79 -36.11 -30.54 34.76
CA ILE A 79 -36.89 -31.72 35.18
C ILE A 79 -36.93 -31.84 36.71
N ALA A 80 -35.81 -31.58 37.39
CA ALA A 80 -35.76 -31.61 38.85
C ALA A 80 -36.66 -30.55 39.51
N THR A 81 -36.90 -29.41 38.83
CA THR A 81 -37.68 -28.29 39.37
C THR A 81 -39.14 -28.28 38.95
N GLN A 82 -39.47 -28.75 37.75
CA GLN A 82 -40.82 -28.70 37.17
C GLN A 82 -41.54 -30.07 37.17
N GLY A 83 -40.84 -31.16 37.51
CA GLY A 83 -41.40 -32.51 37.53
C GLY A 83 -41.27 -33.23 36.17
N ALA A 84 -41.80 -34.45 36.09
CA ALA A 84 -41.66 -35.32 34.93
C ALA A 84 -42.32 -34.69 33.67
N SER A 85 -41.51 -34.53 32.62
CA SER A 85 -41.92 -34.14 31.27
C SER A 85 -41.83 -35.34 30.33
N ASP A 86 -42.55 -35.33 29.20
CA ASP A 86 -42.38 -36.31 28.11
C ASP A 86 -40.96 -36.28 27.48
N PHE A 87 -40.17 -35.25 27.80
CA PHE A 87 -38.79 -35.10 27.38
C PHE A 87 -37.82 -35.96 28.22
N ASN A 88 -36.99 -36.76 27.54
CA ASN A 88 -35.95 -37.60 28.13
C ASN A 88 -34.55 -37.00 27.81
N PRO A 89 -33.87 -36.35 28.78
CA PRO A 89 -32.58 -35.70 28.53
C PRO A 89 -31.48 -36.67 28.10
N VAL A 90 -31.54 -37.91 28.57
CA VAL A 90 -30.52 -38.92 28.25
C VAL A 90 -30.67 -39.33 26.79
N GLU A 91 -31.88 -39.60 26.34
CA GLU A 91 -32.16 -39.98 24.94
C GLU A 91 -31.85 -38.84 23.97
N GLU A 92 -32.20 -37.60 24.32
CA GLU A 92 -31.83 -36.43 23.52
C GLU A 92 -30.30 -36.24 23.46
N ALA A 93 -29.61 -36.40 24.59
CA ALA A 93 -28.14 -36.33 24.63
C ALA A 93 -27.50 -37.45 23.80
N GLN A 94 -28.05 -38.67 23.84
CA GLN A 94 -27.61 -39.80 23.01
C GLN A 94 -27.74 -39.47 21.52
N ALA A 95 -28.90 -39.02 21.08
CA ALA A 95 -29.15 -38.65 19.68
C ALA A 95 -28.17 -37.58 19.20
N LYS A 96 -28.02 -36.51 19.99
CA LYS A 96 -27.09 -35.43 19.67
C LYS A 96 -25.63 -35.92 19.62
N LEU A 97 -25.17 -36.73 20.57
CA LEU A 97 -23.80 -37.27 20.56
C LEU A 97 -23.51 -38.13 19.33
N VAL A 98 -24.49 -38.93 18.89
CA VAL A 98 -24.40 -39.74 17.67
C VAL A 98 -24.35 -38.86 16.43
N ASP A 99 -25.23 -37.86 16.33
CA ASP A 99 -25.27 -36.92 15.20
C ASP A 99 -23.99 -36.08 15.04
N ALA A 100 -23.26 -35.88 16.14
CA ALA A 100 -21.96 -35.21 16.15
C ALA A 100 -20.77 -36.16 16.01
N GLY A 101 -20.99 -37.48 16.08
CA GLY A 101 -19.93 -38.50 16.04
C GLY A 101 -18.95 -38.40 17.23
N ILE A 102 -19.43 -37.94 18.39
CA ILE A 102 -18.58 -37.70 19.56
C ILE A 102 -18.33 -38.99 20.33
N SER A 103 -17.07 -39.21 20.71
CA SER A 103 -16.64 -40.33 21.55
C SER A 103 -16.30 -39.89 22.98
N THR A 104 -16.18 -40.86 23.88
CA THR A 104 -15.70 -40.65 25.26
C THR A 104 -14.26 -40.12 25.29
N ALA A 105 -13.46 -40.42 24.27
CA ALA A 105 -12.10 -39.90 24.14
C ALA A 105 -12.11 -38.39 23.86
N ASP A 106 -13.06 -37.90 23.06
CA ASP A 106 -13.21 -36.47 22.77
C ASP A 106 -13.60 -35.68 24.01
N ILE A 107 -14.54 -36.22 24.80
CA ILE A 107 -14.93 -35.65 26.10
C ILE A 107 -13.71 -35.56 27.02
N THR A 108 -12.93 -36.64 27.12
CA THR A 108 -11.74 -36.71 27.98
C THR A 108 -10.67 -35.72 27.52
N ARG A 109 -10.43 -35.62 26.21
CA ARG A 109 -9.53 -34.63 25.63
C ARG A 109 -9.97 -33.22 26.00
N LEU A 110 -11.25 -32.91 25.80
CA LEU A 110 -11.79 -31.57 26.04
C LEU A 110 -11.79 -31.19 27.53
N GLN A 111 -12.00 -32.16 28.42
CA GLN A 111 -11.81 -31.98 29.87
C GLN A 111 -10.36 -31.60 30.21
N ASN A 112 -9.38 -32.31 29.65
CA ASN A 112 -7.97 -32.03 29.90
C ASN A 112 -7.56 -30.64 29.37
N GLU A 113 -8.03 -30.28 28.17
CA GLU A 113 -7.80 -28.94 27.59
C GLU A 113 -8.44 -27.81 28.40
N ASN A 114 -9.51 -28.10 29.14
CA ASN A 114 -10.27 -27.12 29.92
C ASN A 114 -10.19 -27.39 31.43
N ALA A 115 -9.12 -28.03 31.92
CA ALA A 115 -8.98 -28.47 33.32
C ALA A 115 -9.16 -27.35 34.36
N ASN A 116 -8.85 -26.10 34.00
CA ASN A 116 -9.04 -24.92 34.86
C ASN A 116 -10.50 -24.48 35.00
N ASN A 117 -11.40 -24.96 34.14
CA ASN A 117 -12.83 -24.66 34.17
C ASN A 117 -13.59 -25.82 34.83
N THR A 118 -13.65 -25.79 36.16
CA THR A 118 -14.28 -26.85 36.97
C THR A 118 -15.75 -27.07 36.63
N VAL A 119 -16.48 -26.01 36.22
CA VAL A 119 -17.89 -26.10 35.81
C VAL A 119 -18.02 -26.91 34.52
N LEU A 120 -17.27 -26.52 33.48
CA LEU A 120 -17.32 -27.23 32.20
C LEU A 120 -16.83 -28.68 32.33
N VAL A 121 -15.77 -28.92 33.11
CA VAL A 121 -15.26 -30.28 33.34
C VAL A 121 -16.32 -31.15 34.02
N GLY A 122 -17.05 -30.61 34.99
CA GLY A 122 -18.18 -31.30 35.63
C GLY A 122 -19.33 -31.59 34.66
N GLN A 123 -19.69 -30.63 33.82
CA GLN A 123 -20.71 -30.80 32.77
C GLN A 123 -20.32 -31.89 31.76
N LEU A 124 -19.06 -31.89 31.32
CA LEU A 124 -18.53 -32.90 30.41
C LEU A 124 -18.47 -34.29 31.06
N GLU A 125 -18.14 -34.38 32.36
CA GLU A 125 -18.10 -35.66 33.08
C GLU A 125 -19.48 -36.32 33.13
N ALA A 126 -20.54 -35.52 33.24
CA ALA A 126 -21.91 -36.02 33.24
C ALA A 126 -22.34 -36.67 31.90
N LEU A 127 -21.73 -36.27 30.77
CA LEU A 127 -22.00 -36.85 29.45
C LEU A 127 -21.22 -38.14 29.17
N LYS A 128 -20.13 -38.39 29.89
CA LYS A 128 -19.24 -39.52 29.67
C LYS A 128 -19.94 -40.90 29.68
N PRO A 129 -20.79 -41.25 30.67
CA PRO A 129 -21.49 -42.55 30.66
C PRO A 129 -22.50 -42.66 29.50
N ILE A 130 -23.03 -41.53 29.02
CA ILE A 130 -23.96 -41.48 27.89
C ILE A 130 -23.18 -41.74 26.60
N ALA A 131 -22.04 -41.08 26.40
CA ALA A 131 -21.17 -41.31 25.26
C ALA A 131 -20.67 -42.76 25.19
N ASP A 132 -20.32 -43.37 26.32
CA ASP A 132 -19.93 -44.78 26.38
C ASP A 132 -21.05 -45.73 25.92
N SER A 133 -22.32 -45.37 26.15
CA SER A 133 -23.48 -46.17 25.75
C SER A 133 -23.74 -46.15 24.24
N VAL A 134 -23.38 -45.07 23.55
CA VAL A 134 -23.63 -44.87 22.10
C VAL A 134 -22.38 -44.91 21.23
N LYS A 135 -21.23 -45.26 21.80
CA LYS A 135 -19.92 -45.22 21.12
C LYS A 135 -19.88 -45.91 19.75
N GLY A 136 -20.62 -47.01 19.58
CA GLY A 136 -20.66 -47.75 18.31
C GLY A 136 -21.41 -46.99 17.21
N ASP A 137 -22.54 -46.37 17.58
CA ASP A 137 -23.37 -45.59 16.66
C ASP A 137 -22.68 -44.27 16.30
N SER A 138 -22.07 -43.60 17.28
CA SER A 138 -21.23 -42.42 17.04
C SER A 138 -20.07 -42.71 16.09
N GLN A 139 -19.38 -43.84 16.26
CA GLN A 139 -18.30 -44.24 15.36
C GLN A 139 -18.81 -44.54 13.95
N THR A 140 -19.94 -45.25 13.83
CA THR A 140 -20.56 -45.54 12.53
C THR A 140 -20.94 -44.25 11.81
N LYS A 141 -21.43 -43.25 12.54
CA LYS A 141 -21.71 -41.91 12.01
C LYS A 141 -20.44 -41.19 11.56
N LEU A 142 -19.35 -41.27 12.32
CA LEU A 142 -18.06 -40.68 11.94
C LEU A 142 -17.50 -41.34 10.66
N ASP A 143 -17.62 -42.67 10.54
CA ASP A 143 -17.15 -43.43 9.38
C ASP A 143 -17.94 -43.11 8.08
N GLN A 144 -19.17 -42.58 8.20
CA GLN A 144 -19.95 -42.08 7.07
C GLN A 144 -19.33 -40.83 6.42
N TYR A 145 -18.56 -40.06 7.21
CA TYR A 145 -17.92 -38.82 6.78
C TYR A 145 -16.41 -38.89 7.05
N PRO A 146 -15.68 -39.76 6.33
CA PRO A 146 -14.26 -39.94 6.56
C PRO A 146 -13.52 -38.63 6.31
N ASP A 147 -12.54 -38.35 7.17
CA ASP A 147 -11.68 -37.19 6.98
C ASP A 147 -11.08 -37.24 5.56
N PRO A 148 -11.07 -36.12 4.82
CA PRO A 148 -10.49 -36.05 3.47
C PRO A 148 -9.00 -36.44 3.42
N GLY A 149 -8.37 -36.60 4.59
CA GLY A 149 -7.00 -37.03 4.76
C GLY A 149 -6.00 -35.92 4.45
N PHE A 150 -4.72 -36.22 4.67
CA PHE A 150 -3.62 -35.30 4.44
C PHE A 150 -3.59 -34.73 3.01
N TRP A 151 -3.94 -35.54 2.02
CA TRP A 151 -3.94 -35.13 0.62
C TRP A 151 -4.94 -34.00 0.33
N ASN A 152 -6.20 -34.12 0.75
CA ASN A 152 -7.17 -33.05 0.51
C ASN A 152 -7.02 -31.88 1.49
N ASN A 153 -6.69 -32.14 2.75
CA ASN A 153 -6.64 -31.07 3.76
C ASN A 153 -5.36 -30.22 3.66
N VAL A 154 -4.25 -30.76 3.15
CA VAL A 154 -2.95 -30.06 3.12
C VAL A 154 -2.42 -29.94 1.69
N MET A 155 -2.34 -31.03 0.94
CA MET A 155 -1.68 -31.01 -0.37
C MET A 155 -2.52 -30.27 -1.43
N VAL A 156 -3.84 -30.45 -1.47
CA VAL A 156 -4.69 -29.77 -2.45
C VAL A 156 -4.66 -28.24 -2.30
N PRO A 157 -4.83 -27.64 -1.11
CA PRO A 157 -4.65 -26.20 -0.92
C PRO A 157 -3.25 -25.76 -1.30
N LEU A 158 -2.20 -26.46 -0.86
CA LEU A 158 -0.81 -26.08 -1.12
C LEU A 158 -0.46 -26.15 -2.61
N LEU A 159 -0.91 -27.17 -3.33
CA LEU A 159 -0.78 -27.28 -4.79
C LEU A 159 -1.63 -26.23 -5.51
N SER A 160 -2.80 -25.87 -4.98
CA SER A 160 -3.62 -24.78 -5.51
C SER A 160 -2.93 -23.43 -5.35
N PHE A 161 -2.29 -23.18 -4.19
CA PHE A 161 -1.45 -22.01 -3.96
C PHE A 161 -0.24 -21.99 -4.88
N LEU A 162 0.48 -23.11 -5.02
CA LEU A 162 1.61 -23.23 -5.93
C LEU A 162 1.17 -23.03 -7.39
N GLY A 163 0.01 -23.56 -7.77
CA GLY A 163 -0.63 -23.36 -9.06
C GLY A 163 -1.00 -21.91 -9.31
N MET A 164 -1.58 -21.21 -8.33
CA MET A 164 -1.88 -19.79 -8.41
C MET A 164 -0.60 -18.96 -8.53
N VAL A 165 0.42 -19.28 -7.73
CA VAL A 165 1.74 -18.63 -7.81
C VAL A 165 2.36 -18.86 -9.17
N LEU A 166 2.30 -20.07 -9.74
CA LEU A 166 2.72 -20.32 -11.12
C LEU A 166 1.87 -19.53 -12.12
N VAL A 167 0.55 -19.52 -12.02
CA VAL A 167 -0.32 -18.79 -12.95
C VAL A 167 -0.17 -17.27 -12.84
N LEU A 168 0.31 -16.72 -11.73
CA LEU A 168 0.59 -15.29 -11.58
C LEU A 168 2.05 -14.94 -11.89
N LEU A 169 3.01 -15.75 -11.43
CA LEU A 169 4.43 -15.57 -11.67
C LEU A 169 4.84 -15.91 -13.10
N LEU A 170 4.25 -16.92 -13.73
CA LEU A 170 4.66 -17.37 -15.06
C LEU A 170 4.27 -16.33 -16.12
N PRO A 171 3.07 -15.70 -16.11
CA PRO A 171 2.77 -14.57 -17.00
C PRO A 171 3.56 -13.31 -16.65
N THR A 172 3.85 -13.01 -15.38
CA THR A 172 4.69 -11.85 -15.04
C THR A 172 6.15 -12.07 -15.42
N LEU A 173 6.68 -13.28 -15.29
CA LEU A 173 8.01 -13.68 -15.75
C LEU A 173 8.07 -13.71 -17.27
N LEU A 174 7.07 -14.28 -17.95
CA LEU A 174 6.97 -14.21 -19.40
C LEU A 174 6.81 -12.76 -19.87
N PHE A 175 6.06 -11.91 -19.18
CA PHE A 175 5.91 -10.50 -19.51
C PHE A 175 7.17 -9.69 -19.19
N ALA A 176 7.95 -10.09 -18.18
CA ALA A 176 9.29 -9.55 -17.95
C ALA A 176 10.24 -9.97 -19.08
N ILE A 177 10.26 -11.26 -19.46
CA ILE A 177 11.08 -11.78 -20.55
C ILE A 177 10.68 -11.17 -21.90
N TYR A 178 9.38 -11.10 -22.23
CA TYR A 178 8.86 -10.49 -23.46
C TYR A 178 8.89 -8.95 -23.41
N GLY A 179 8.69 -8.35 -22.24
CA GLY A 179 8.83 -6.91 -22.02
C GLY A 179 10.28 -6.44 -22.09
N ILE A 180 11.25 -7.29 -21.75
CA ILE A 180 12.68 -7.09 -21.99
C ILE A 180 12.99 -6.96 -23.49
N TYR A 181 12.22 -7.62 -24.38
CA TYR A 181 12.39 -7.46 -25.83
C TYR A 181 11.78 -6.15 -26.38
N GLU A 182 10.82 -5.54 -25.69
CA GLU A 182 10.22 -4.24 -26.07
C GLU A 182 10.80 -3.04 -25.33
N LEU A 183 11.65 -3.24 -24.31
CA LEU A 183 12.43 -2.15 -23.71
C LEU A 183 13.43 -1.60 -24.75
N PRO A 184 13.43 -0.28 -25.03
CA PRO A 184 14.26 0.33 -26.08
C PRO A 184 15.78 0.19 -25.83
N ILE A 185 16.17 -0.28 -24.64
CA ILE A 185 17.56 -0.43 -24.20
C ILE A 185 18.05 -1.88 -24.35
N ILE A 186 17.19 -2.89 -24.14
CA ILE A 186 17.60 -4.31 -24.08
C ILE A 186 17.27 -5.08 -25.36
N GLY A 187 16.22 -4.69 -26.09
CA GLY A 187 15.89 -5.22 -27.42
C GLY A 187 17.08 -5.23 -28.42
N PRO A 188 17.92 -4.17 -28.47
CA PRO A 188 19.13 -4.16 -29.29
C PRO A 188 20.22 -5.11 -28.78
N ILE A 189 20.30 -5.39 -27.48
CA ILE A 189 21.36 -6.19 -26.84
C ILE A 189 21.13 -7.68 -27.08
N ILE A 190 19.89 -8.16 -26.96
CA ILE A 190 19.59 -9.58 -27.22
C ILE A 190 19.62 -9.89 -28.72
N LYS A 191 19.21 -8.95 -29.59
CA LYS A 191 19.43 -9.06 -31.05
C LYS A 191 20.91 -9.09 -31.45
N ARG A 192 21.80 -8.49 -30.65
CA ARG A 192 23.27 -8.55 -30.83
C ARG A 192 23.88 -9.87 -30.37
N LEU A 193 23.24 -10.58 -29.43
CA LEU A 193 23.70 -11.88 -28.93
C LEU A 193 23.20 -13.05 -29.79
N THR A 194 22.08 -12.88 -30.50
CA THR A 194 21.44 -13.93 -31.31
C THR A 194 21.71 -13.83 -32.82
N LYS A 195 22.34 -12.75 -33.30
CA LYS A 195 22.83 -12.66 -34.68
C LYS A 195 24.35 -12.69 -34.69
N GLY A 196 24.89 -13.65 -35.44
CA GLY A 196 26.33 -13.86 -35.64
C GLY A 196 27.06 -12.61 -36.15
N ALA A 197 28.38 -12.71 -36.05
CA ALA A 197 29.45 -11.74 -36.37
C ALA A 197 29.01 -10.34 -36.84
N PRO A 198 29.38 -9.26 -36.13
CA PRO A 198 29.05 -7.90 -36.51
C PRO A 198 29.63 -7.54 -37.89
N SER A 199 28.82 -6.88 -38.72
CA SER A 199 29.22 -6.38 -40.03
C SER A 199 30.40 -5.40 -39.91
N GLU A 200 31.27 -5.35 -40.92
CA GLU A 200 32.41 -4.44 -41.01
C GLU A 200 32.01 -2.95 -40.82
N THR A 201 30.76 -2.62 -41.16
CA THR A 201 30.17 -1.29 -40.96
C THR A 201 29.89 -0.99 -39.48
N ASP A 202 29.50 -2.00 -38.70
CA ASP A 202 29.23 -1.86 -37.26
C ASP A 202 30.53 -1.70 -36.45
N ILE A 203 31.61 -2.35 -36.90
CA ILE A 203 32.94 -2.20 -36.29
C ILE A 203 33.48 -0.78 -36.54
N LYS A 204 33.37 -0.28 -37.77
CA LYS A 204 33.78 1.10 -38.10
C LYS A 204 32.97 2.14 -37.35
N LEU A 205 31.65 1.96 -37.24
CA LEU A 205 30.77 2.88 -36.50
C LEU A 205 31.03 2.85 -34.98
N ARG A 206 31.41 1.70 -34.42
CA ARG A 206 31.80 1.59 -32.99
C ARG A 206 33.15 2.23 -32.74
N ALA A 207 34.15 1.94 -33.57
CA ALA A 207 35.46 2.57 -33.47
C ALA A 207 35.35 4.11 -33.61
N GLU A 208 34.47 4.60 -34.48
CA GLU A 208 34.21 6.03 -34.64
C GLU A 208 33.47 6.64 -33.44
N ARG A 209 32.52 5.91 -32.83
CA ARG A 209 31.83 6.36 -31.60
C ARG A 209 32.72 6.34 -30.37
N GLU A 210 33.56 5.32 -30.23
CA GLU A 210 34.55 5.20 -29.16
C GLU A 210 35.64 6.27 -29.33
N ALA A 211 36.13 6.49 -30.55
CA ALA A 211 37.03 7.59 -30.85
C ALA A 211 36.39 8.96 -30.57
N ARG A 212 35.09 9.13 -30.84
CA ARG A 212 34.35 10.37 -30.54
C ARG A 212 34.05 10.55 -29.05
N ALA A 213 33.84 9.47 -28.30
CA ALA A 213 33.66 9.50 -26.85
C ALA A 213 34.98 9.84 -26.14
N VAL A 214 36.07 9.18 -26.53
CA VAL A 214 37.42 9.48 -26.04
C VAL A 214 37.85 10.88 -26.46
N ALA A 215 37.53 11.33 -27.68
CA ALA A 215 37.78 12.71 -28.10
C ALA A 215 36.94 13.72 -27.31
N LYS A 216 35.71 13.38 -26.90
CA LYS A 216 34.86 14.24 -26.07
C LYS A 216 35.37 14.32 -24.63
N GLU A 217 35.82 13.21 -24.08
CA GLU A 217 36.44 13.11 -22.75
C GLU A 217 37.78 13.88 -22.73
N MET A 218 38.65 13.65 -23.73
CA MET A 218 39.89 14.40 -23.89
C MET A 218 39.66 15.89 -24.17
N ALA A 219 38.60 16.26 -24.89
CA ALA A 219 38.20 17.66 -25.10
C ALA A 219 37.55 18.30 -23.85
N ALA A 220 37.00 17.50 -22.94
CA ALA A 220 36.49 17.97 -21.64
C ALA A 220 37.64 18.19 -20.66
N THR A 221 38.60 17.26 -20.59
CA THR A 221 39.83 17.42 -19.80
C THR A 221 40.71 18.56 -20.31
N GLN A 222 40.75 18.82 -21.62
CA GLN A 222 41.45 19.98 -22.21
C GLN A 222 40.77 21.34 -21.95
N LYS A 223 39.51 21.37 -21.49
CA LYS A 223 38.72 22.60 -21.29
C LYS A 223 38.49 22.97 -19.83
N SER A 224 38.91 22.13 -18.89
CA SER A 224 39.04 22.53 -17.48
C SER A 224 40.07 23.66 -17.38
N ILE A 225 39.75 24.70 -16.61
CA ILE A 225 40.74 25.75 -16.25
C ILE A 225 41.68 25.24 -15.16
N PHE A 226 41.36 24.11 -14.53
CA PHE A 226 42.11 23.55 -13.40
C PHE A 226 42.96 22.35 -13.82
N ASP A 227 44.21 22.32 -13.32
CA ASP A 227 45.24 21.33 -13.65
C ASP A 227 45.05 19.95 -12.98
N SER A 228 44.02 19.78 -12.15
CA SER A 228 43.67 18.52 -11.48
C SER A 228 42.36 17.94 -12.04
N PRO A 229 42.15 16.60 -12.00
CA PRO A 229 40.86 16.02 -12.36
C PRO A 229 39.78 16.42 -11.33
N PRO A 230 38.52 16.63 -11.77
CA PRO A 230 37.42 16.92 -10.85
C PRO A 230 37.12 15.71 -9.94
N VAL A 231 36.66 16.01 -8.73
CA VAL A 231 36.13 15.02 -7.77
C VAL A 231 34.87 14.37 -8.32
N THR A 232 34.00 15.17 -8.93
CA THR A 232 32.80 14.70 -9.60
C THR A 232 32.44 15.61 -10.77
N GLN A 233 31.70 15.06 -11.74
CA GLN A 233 31.23 15.78 -12.91
C GLN A 233 29.83 15.31 -13.30
N PHE A 234 28.90 16.27 -13.42
CA PHE A 234 27.50 16.02 -13.74
C PHE A 234 27.06 16.78 -14.99
N MET A 235 26.08 16.20 -15.72
CA MET A 235 25.34 16.87 -16.78
C MET A 235 23.93 17.14 -16.27
N SER A 236 23.48 18.38 -16.36
CA SER A 236 22.08 18.73 -16.13
C SER A 236 21.50 19.38 -17.39
N THR A 237 20.30 18.95 -17.80
CA THR A 237 19.69 19.40 -19.05
C THR A 237 18.24 19.78 -18.85
N TYR A 238 17.97 21.07 -19.03
CA TYR A 238 16.63 21.58 -19.19
C TYR A 238 16.14 21.34 -20.63
N LEU A 239 14.88 20.88 -20.76
CA LEU A 239 14.14 20.77 -22.02
C LEU A 239 12.82 21.52 -21.91
N ALA A 240 12.43 22.23 -22.97
CA ALA A 240 11.14 22.90 -23.04
C ALA A 240 9.99 21.92 -22.78
N GLY A 241 9.08 22.31 -21.89
CA GLY A 241 8.02 21.44 -21.39
C GLY A 241 8.27 20.91 -19.97
N ASP A 242 9.52 20.92 -19.49
CA ASP A 242 9.82 20.55 -18.12
C ASP A 242 9.58 21.72 -17.16
N ASN A 243 8.37 21.78 -16.62
CA ASN A 243 7.94 22.84 -15.71
C ASN A 243 8.53 22.75 -14.29
N TYR A 244 9.22 21.65 -13.99
CA TYR A 244 9.72 21.27 -12.66
C TYR A 244 11.23 20.96 -12.65
N TYR A 245 11.95 21.40 -13.68
CA TYR A 245 13.40 21.22 -13.76
C TYR A 245 14.10 21.84 -12.53
N ASP A 246 14.71 20.96 -11.73
CA ASP A 246 15.42 21.24 -10.49
C ASP A 246 16.28 20.01 -10.12
N ASP A 247 17.36 19.82 -10.87
CA ASP A 247 18.30 18.71 -10.65
C ASP A 247 19.24 19.02 -9.47
N SER A 248 19.42 18.04 -8.59
CA SER A 248 20.39 18.09 -7.48
C SER A 248 21.24 16.82 -7.45
N PHE A 249 22.54 16.99 -7.21
CA PHE A 249 23.56 15.95 -7.21
C PHE A 249 24.44 16.05 -5.96
N ALA A 250 24.61 14.92 -5.27
CA ALA A 250 25.54 14.80 -4.15
C ALA A 250 26.99 14.81 -4.63
N ILE A 251 27.85 15.50 -3.89
CA ILE A 251 29.29 15.56 -4.10
C ILE A 251 29.94 14.67 -3.04
N GLU A 252 30.46 13.53 -3.46
CA GLU A 252 31.07 12.53 -2.57
C GLU A 252 32.48 12.17 -3.06
N LEU A 253 33.41 11.86 -2.14
CA LEU A 253 34.67 11.24 -2.53
C LEU A 253 34.43 9.80 -2.97
N ALA A 254 35.18 9.36 -3.98
CA ALA A 254 35.28 7.96 -4.37
C ALA A 254 36.14 7.13 -3.39
N ASP A 255 35.93 7.31 -2.08
CA ASP A 255 36.55 6.50 -1.03
C ASP A 255 35.65 5.34 -0.60
N ALA A 256 36.11 4.49 0.32
CA ALA A 256 35.36 3.30 0.75
C ALA A 256 34.04 3.63 1.47
N ASN A 257 33.83 4.88 1.90
CA ASN A 257 32.70 5.31 2.71
C ASN A 257 31.80 6.33 2.00
N ASN A 258 32.09 6.70 0.74
CA ASN A 258 31.44 7.78 0.02
C ASN A 258 31.33 9.06 0.87
N THR A 259 32.46 9.57 1.36
CA THR A 259 32.46 10.75 2.23
C THR A 259 31.79 11.95 1.56
N PHE A 260 30.68 12.41 2.15
CA PHE A 260 29.89 13.54 1.67
C PHE A 260 30.60 14.89 1.89
N LEU A 261 30.75 15.65 0.80
CA LEU A 261 31.38 16.97 0.77
C LEU A 261 30.39 18.12 0.59
N GLY A 262 29.24 17.87 -0.04
CA GLY A 262 28.30 18.90 -0.39
C GLY A 262 27.32 18.47 -1.48
N GLU A 263 26.61 19.42 -2.06
CA GLU A 263 25.66 19.20 -3.16
C GLU A 263 25.83 20.28 -4.23
N CYS A 264 25.48 19.95 -5.46
CA CYS A 264 25.38 20.94 -6.54
C CYS A 264 24.16 20.64 -7.41
N GLY A 265 23.66 21.65 -8.10
CA GLY A 265 22.45 21.47 -8.88
C GLY A 265 22.21 22.56 -9.90
N SER A 266 21.13 22.37 -10.66
CA SER A 266 20.60 23.35 -11.59
C SER A 266 19.09 23.32 -11.64
N GLY A 267 18.46 24.49 -11.63
CA GLY A 267 17.00 24.61 -11.62
C GLY A 267 16.48 25.84 -12.35
N ILE A 268 15.16 25.97 -12.42
CA ILE A 268 14.50 27.13 -13.03
C ILE A 268 14.57 28.35 -12.11
N ALA A 269 15.22 29.43 -12.56
CA ALA A 269 15.29 30.69 -11.83
C ALA A 269 14.18 31.69 -12.23
N ASP A 270 13.81 31.71 -13.52
CA ASP A 270 12.81 32.63 -14.05
C ASP A 270 12.10 32.09 -15.30
N THR A 271 10.91 32.62 -15.55
CA THR A 271 10.10 32.28 -16.74
C THR A 271 9.47 33.53 -17.34
N ILE A 272 9.29 33.54 -18.66
CA ILE A 272 8.67 34.64 -19.40
C ILE A 272 7.31 34.24 -20.01
N GLY A 273 6.37 35.19 -20.05
CA GLY A 273 5.05 35.01 -20.65
C GLY A 273 4.05 34.32 -19.72
N VAL A 274 2.93 33.87 -20.30
CA VAL A 274 1.83 33.22 -19.57
C VAL A 274 1.42 31.93 -20.28
N GLY A 275 1.01 30.92 -19.50
CA GLY A 275 0.52 29.63 -19.98
C GLY A 275 1.52 28.48 -19.85
N ASP A 276 1.03 27.27 -20.11
CA ASP A 276 1.82 26.04 -20.14
C ASP A 276 2.16 25.62 -21.58
N PRO A 277 3.36 25.08 -21.83
CA PRO A 277 4.46 24.91 -20.86
C PRO A 277 5.13 26.24 -20.49
N LYS A 278 5.70 26.28 -19.27
CA LYS A 278 6.50 27.42 -18.81
C LYS A 278 7.68 27.62 -19.74
N LYS A 279 7.93 28.87 -20.12
CA LYS A 279 9.04 29.26 -20.98
C LYS A 279 10.15 29.82 -20.11
N VAL A 280 11.19 29.03 -19.87
CA VAL A 280 12.27 29.36 -18.94
C VAL A 280 13.21 30.39 -19.54
N SER A 281 13.26 31.56 -18.90
CA SER A 281 14.10 32.71 -19.31
C SER A 281 15.46 32.73 -18.61
N ALA A 282 15.59 32.04 -17.47
CA ALA A 282 16.85 31.88 -16.74
C ALA A 282 16.87 30.57 -15.93
N THR A 283 18.04 29.95 -15.83
CA THR A 283 18.30 28.79 -14.97
C THR A 283 19.33 29.15 -13.92
N GLU A 284 19.17 28.69 -12.69
CA GLU A 284 20.21 28.79 -11.66
C GLU A 284 21.11 27.55 -11.69
N VAL A 285 22.36 27.76 -11.30
CA VAL A 285 23.34 26.71 -11.01
C VAL A 285 23.94 27.05 -9.66
N TRP A 286 24.05 26.06 -8.78
CA TRP A 286 24.43 26.30 -7.39
C TRP A 286 25.34 25.22 -6.85
N ILE A 287 26.12 25.58 -5.83
CA ILE A 287 26.95 24.67 -5.04
C ILE A 287 26.76 24.96 -3.55
N PHE A 288 26.55 23.89 -2.80
CA PHE A 288 26.55 23.84 -1.35
C PHE A 288 27.74 23.01 -0.88
N ASP A 289 28.45 23.50 0.12
CA ASP A 289 29.60 22.86 0.73
C ASP A 289 29.25 22.53 2.18
N LYS A 290 29.51 21.31 2.63
CA LYS A 290 29.24 20.86 4.01
C LYS A 290 29.93 21.75 5.06
N ASN A 291 31.09 22.33 4.72
CA ASN A 291 31.88 23.19 5.59
C ASN A 291 31.49 24.68 5.47
N ASP A 292 30.54 25.02 4.61
CA ASP A 292 30.03 26.37 4.38
C ASP A 292 28.54 26.44 4.71
N ILE A 293 28.12 27.49 5.43
CA ILE A 293 26.71 27.68 5.77
C ILE A 293 25.92 28.32 4.61
N SER A 294 26.61 28.77 3.56
CA SER A 294 26.02 29.50 2.44
C SER A 294 26.11 28.71 1.13
N THR A 295 25.03 28.76 0.35
CA THR A 295 24.99 28.24 -1.00
C THR A 295 25.41 29.34 -1.97
N VAL A 296 26.41 29.06 -2.81
CA VAL A 296 26.83 29.97 -3.88
C VAL A 296 26.00 29.64 -5.12
N THR A 297 25.43 30.66 -5.75
CA THR A 297 24.50 30.50 -6.87
C THR A 297 24.82 31.51 -7.97
N HIS A 298 24.93 31.02 -9.21
CA HIS A 298 24.96 31.84 -10.41
C HIS A 298 23.67 31.64 -11.20
N VAL A 299 23.13 32.71 -11.77
CA VAL A 299 21.91 32.69 -12.57
C VAL A 299 22.27 32.84 -14.04
N LEU A 300 22.16 31.76 -14.81
CA LEU A 300 22.39 31.74 -16.25
C LEU A 300 21.15 32.28 -16.97
N MET A 301 21.26 33.50 -17.49
CA MET A 301 20.15 34.26 -18.08
C MET A 301 20.17 34.17 -19.61
N SER A 302 18.99 34.12 -20.21
CA SER A 302 18.83 34.36 -21.65
C SER A 302 19.29 35.78 -22.02
N GLU A 303 19.62 36.00 -23.30
CA GLU A 303 20.07 37.30 -23.78
C GLU A 303 19.04 38.41 -23.50
N HIS A 304 17.75 38.12 -23.69
CA HIS A 304 16.69 39.06 -23.35
C HIS A 304 16.66 39.37 -21.84
N ALA A 305 16.69 38.34 -20.99
CA ALA A 305 16.61 38.51 -19.56
C ALA A 305 17.82 39.28 -19.00
N TYR A 306 19.03 39.03 -19.53
CA TYR A 306 20.26 39.68 -19.10
C TYR A 306 20.32 41.17 -19.49
N ASN A 307 19.77 41.52 -20.66
CA ASN A 307 19.77 42.89 -21.19
C ASN A 307 18.61 43.75 -20.66
N ASP A 308 17.65 43.17 -19.93
CA ASP A 308 16.59 43.90 -19.23
C ASP A 308 17.03 44.19 -17.78
N ASP A 309 17.20 45.48 -17.46
CA ASP A 309 17.69 45.92 -16.15
C ASP A 309 16.76 45.49 -14.99
N ALA A 310 15.44 45.43 -15.22
CA ALA A 310 14.49 45.05 -14.19
C ALA A 310 14.53 43.55 -13.92
N ILE A 311 14.62 42.72 -14.97
CA ILE A 311 14.78 41.27 -14.84
C ILE A 311 16.13 40.94 -14.21
N ARG A 312 17.22 41.58 -14.66
CA ARG A 312 18.55 41.36 -14.09
C ARG A 312 18.62 41.75 -12.62
N ALA A 313 18.05 42.89 -12.23
CA ALA A 313 17.99 43.30 -10.82
C ALA A 313 17.17 42.32 -9.96
N LYS A 314 16.06 41.79 -10.49
CA LYS A 314 15.26 40.76 -9.83
C LYS A 314 16.07 39.47 -9.61
N LEU A 315 16.81 39.01 -10.62
CA LEU A 315 17.55 37.75 -10.55
C LEU A 315 18.87 37.88 -9.78
N ALA A 316 19.45 39.08 -9.68
CA ALA A 316 20.59 39.36 -8.81
C ALA A 316 20.31 39.09 -7.32
N ALA A 317 19.04 39.07 -6.89
CA ALA A 317 18.65 38.69 -5.53
C ALA A 317 18.74 37.17 -5.27
N ARG A 318 18.82 36.35 -6.33
CA ARG A 318 18.95 34.87 -6.23
C ARG A 318 20.41 34.41 -6.33
N GLY A 319 21.22 35.12 -7.11
CA GLY A 319 22.61 34.76 -7.35
C GLY A 319 23.27 35.71 -8.35
N GLU A 320 24.53 35.47 -8.68
CA GLU A 320 25.28 36.30 -9.62
C GLU A 320 24.70 36.18 -11.04
N PRO A 321 24.27 37.28 -11.69
CA PRO A 321 23.74 37.24 -13.05
C PRO A 321 24.83 36.94 -14.09
N VAL A 322 24.65 35.88 -14.87
CA VAL A 322 25.57 35.46 -15.93
C VAL A 322 24.82 35.35 -17.26
N LEU A 323 25.34 35.98 -18.32
CA LEU A 323 24.79 35.82 -19.66
C LEU A 323 25.08 34.40 -20.18
N ALA A 324 24.04 33.63 -20.47
CA ALA A 324 24.19 32.30 -21.02
C ALA A 324 24.62 32.39 -22.50
N THR A 325 25.79 31.84 -22.82
CA THR A 325 26.32 31.74 -24.18
C THR A 325 26.76 30.31 -24.47
N PRO A 326 26.58 29.78 -25.71
CA PRO A 326 27.07 28.46 -26.06
C PRO A 326 28.58 28.34 -25.84
N GLY A 327 29.01 27.37 -25.03
CA GLY A 327 30.41 27.19 -24.65
C GLY A 327 30.90 28.13 -23.54
N GLY A 328 30.06 29.04 -23.05
CA GLY A 328 30.37 29.93 -21.93
C GLY A 328 30.66 29.14 -20.65
N THR A 329 31.51 29.72 -19.80
CA THR A 329 31.92 29.13 -18.53
C THR A 329 31.76 30.12 -17.39
N THR A 330 31.48 29.60 -16.20
CA THR A 330 31.50 30.37 -14.95
C THR A 330 31.98 29.48 -13.80
N VAL A 331 32.50 30.07 -12.73
CA VAL A 331 33.07 29.33 -11.60
C VAL A 331 32.36 29.75 -10.33
N LEU A 332 31.93 28.78 -9.53
CA LEU A 332 31.36 28.99 -8.20
C LEU A 332 32.36 28.49 -7.17
N GLU A 333 32.66 29.29 -6.15
CA GLU A 333 33.65 28.95 -5.13
C GLU A 333 33.05 29.04 -3.73
N THR A 334 33.20 27.98 -2.95
CA THR A 334 32.90 27.96 -1.51
C THR A 334 34.22 27.96 -0.72
N GLN A 335 34.14 27.76 0.59
CA GLN A 335 35.33 27.56 1.42
C GLN A 335 36.22 26.40 0.93
N THR A 336 35.66 25.20 0.76
CA THR A 336 36.45 23.98 0.46
C THR A 336 36.23 23.41 -0.93
N LEU A 337 35.19 23.84 -1.65
CA LEU A 337 34.86 23.38 -3.00
C LEU A 337 34.94 24.50 -4.03
N ARG A 338 35.20 24.13 -5.28
CA ARG A 338 35.03 25.00 -6.44
C ARG A 338 34.36 24.21 -7.57
N ALA A 339 33.37 24.79 -8.22
CA ALA A 339 32.69 24.21 -9.36
C ALA A 339 32.92 25.05 -10.61
N GLN A 340 33.30 24.40 -11.71
CA GLN A 340 33.25 25.00 -13.05
C GLN A 340 31.95 24.58 -13.72
N ILE A 341 31.17 25.58 -14.13
CA ILE A 341 29.97 25.40 -14.92
C ILE A 341 30.33 25.70 -16.37
N ARG A 342 29.98 24.79 -17.27
CA ARG A 342 30.14 25.00 -18.71
C ARG A 342 28.84 24.75 -19.44
N ILE A 343 28.43 25.70 -20.26
CA ILE A 343 27.26 25.56 -21.13
C ILE A 343 27.68 24.72 -22.33
N VAL A 344 27.27 23.46 -22.35
CA VAL A 344 27.65 22.48 -23.38
C VAL A 344 26.80 22.63 -24.63
N ASP A 345 25.52 22.90 -24.43
CA ASP A 345 24.54 23.07 -25.49
C ASP A 345 23.47 24.06 -25.02
N MET A 346 23.02 24.91 -25.93
CA MET A 346 22.02 25.92 -25.65
C MET A 346 21.26 26.24 -26.94
N GLN A 347 19.94 26.20 -26.87
CA GLN A 347 19.06 26.59 -27.95
C GLN A 347 17.96 27.48 -27.39
N TYR A 348 17.74 28.62 -28.03
CA TYR A 348 16.58 29.46 -27.74
C TYR A 348 15.32 28.86 -28.39
N GLY A 349 14.19 29.06 -27.74
CA GLY A 349 12.90 28.71 -28.30
C GLY A 349 12.38 29.80 -29.24
N ASP A 350 11.66 29.35 -30.26
CA ASP A 350 10.98 30.22 -31.22
C ASP A 350 9.53 30.50 -30.79
N GLY A 351 8.98 31.65 -31.21
CA GLY A 351 7.56 31.94 -31.02
C GLY A 351 7.21 33.42 -31.00
N ALA A 352 6.06 33.74 -30.40
CA ALA A 352 5.53 35.11 -30.31
C ALA A 352 6.11 35.95 -29.17
N LEU A 353 7.13 35.45 -28.45
CA LEU A 353 7.84 36.20 -27.41
C LEU A 353 9.05 36.94 -28.02
N PRO A 354 9.66 37.90 -27.29
CA PRO A 354 10.87 38.56 -27.75
C PRO A 354 11.94 37.53 -28.18
N PRO A 355 12.75 37.82 -29.21
CA PRO A 355 13.84 36.93 -29.63
C PRO A 355 14.78 36.62 -28.46
N HIS A 356 15.32 35.40 -28.44
CA HIS A 356 16.33 34.97 -27.46
C HIS A 356 15.87 35.16 -25.99
N SER A 357 14.58 34.97 -25.73
CA SER A 357 13.97 35.25 -24.41
C SER A 357 13.73 34.04 -23.52
N PHE A 358 13.74 32.84 -24.09
CA PHE A 358 13.60 31.61 -23.33
C PHE A 358 14.35 30.46 -24.02
N PHE A 359 14.74 29.48 -23.24
CA PHE A 359 15.46 28.31 -23.73
C PHE A 359 14.47 27.24 -24.23
N ASP A 360 14.79 26.63 -25.36
CA ASP A 360 14.20 25.35 -25.78
C ASP A 360 14.98 24.18 -25.18
N ARG A 361 16.31 24.33 -25.10
CA ARG A 361 17.22 23.40 -24.46
C ARG A 361 18.39 24.14 -23.83
N MET A 362 18.78 23.74 -22.63
CA MET A 362 19.99 24.19 -21.95
C MET A 362 20.66 22.99 -21.30
N THR A 363 21.90 22.69 -21.68
CA THR A 363 22.71 21.65 -21.05
C THR A 363 23.94 22.27 -20.41
N VAL A 364 24.06 22.08 -19.10
CA VAL A 364 25.21 22.50 -18.32
C VAL A 364 26.02 21.31 -17.85
N GLU A 365 27.34 21.45 -17.91
CA GLU A 365 28.30 20.61 -17.23
C GLU A 365 28.67 21.26 -15.91
N ILE A 366 28.61 20.49 -14.82
CA ILE A 366 29.02 20.90 -13.49
C ILE A 366 30.18 20.00 -13.10
N ALA A 367 31.41 20.51 -13.12
CA ALA A 367 32.59 19.80 -12.65
C ALA A 367 33.04 20.41 -11.32
N VAL A 368 33.32 19.59 -10.30
CA VAL A 368 33.65 20.06 -8.95
C VAL A 368 35.03 19.58 -8.51
N TRP A 369 35.80 20.46 -7.88
CA TRP A 369 37.10 20.18 -7.29
C TRP A 369 37.10 20.55 -5.80
N GLN A 370 37.89 19.83 -5.00
CA GLN A 370 38.29 20.30 -3.68
C GLN A 370 39.43 21.31 -3.82
N LYS A 371 39.38 22.38 -3.03
CA LYS A 371 40.47 23.33 -2.89
C LYS A 371 41.53 22.69 -2.00
N GLU A 372 42.78 22.67 -2.46
CA GLU A 372 43.89 22.07 -1.73
C GLU A 372 44.19 22.90 -0.47
N GLY A 373 43.76 22.39 0.69
CA GLY A 373 44.24 22.70 2.04
C GLY A 373 44.37 24.16 2.46
N GLU A 374 43.28 24.75 2.96
CA GLU A 374 43.36 25.45 4.26
C GLU A 374 42.78 24.48 5.30
N GLU A 375 43.58 23.49 5.69
CA GLU A 375 43.31 22.69 6.88
C GLU A 375 43.28 23.64 8.07
N VAL A 376 42.09 23.88 8.62
CA VAL A 376 41.98 24.43 9.97
C VAL A 376 42.66 23.44 10.90
N MET A 377 43.87 23.78 11.34
CA MET A 377 44.62 23.12 12.39
C MET A 377 43.73 22.96 13.63
N ILE A 378 43.13 21.78 13.80
CA ILE A 378 42.67 21.33 15.11
C ILE A 378 43.89 20.68 15.75
N GLU A 379 44.58 21.42 16.63
CA GLU A 379 45.62 20.83 17.46
C GLU A 379 45.05 19.64 18.28
N PRO A 380 45.69 18.45 18.23
CA PRO A 380 45.27 17.32 19.06
C PRO A 380 45.68 17.54 20.52
N PRO A 381 44.96 16.98 21.51
CA PRO A 381 45.31 17.13 22.91
C PRO A 381 46.63 16.41 23.18
N VAL A 382 47.64 17.17 23.60
CA VAL A 382 48.94 16.64 24.02
C VAL A 382 48.74 15.69 25.19
N ARG A 383 49.00 14.40 24.94
CA ARG A 383 49.04 13.35 25.94
C ARG A 383 50.35 13.50 26.71
N ALA A 384 50.27 14.03 27.93
CA ALA A 384 51.42 14.23 28.81
C ALA A 384 52.06 12.89 29.21
N THR A 385 53.30 12.66 28.78
CA THR A 385 54.21 11.70 29.41
C THR A 385 54.80 12.31 30.67
N MET A 386 54.61 11.63 31.81
CA MET A 386 55.18 12.00 33.09
C MET A 386 56.70 11.79 33.11
N SER A 387 57.44 12.73 33.70
CA SER A 387 58.69 12.44 34.42
C SER A 387 58.99 13.55 35.44
N SER A 388 58.89 13.15 36.71
CA SER A 388 59.65 13.56 37.90
C SER A 388 60.33 14.93 37.95
N GLY A 389 59.90 15.77 38.91
CA GLY A 389 60.65 16.95 39.36
C GLY A 389 59.93 17.74 40.45
N THR A 390 60.40 17.58 41.68
CA THR A 390 59.91 18.09 42.98
C THR A 390 59.80 19.62 43.11
N GLN A 391 58.87 20.08 43.97
CA GLN A 391 58.88 21.28 44.87
C GLN A 391 57.65 22.24 44.75
N PRO A 392 57.27 22.99 45.81
CA PRO A 392 55.94 22.89 46.42
C PRO A 392 55.03 24.13 46.26
N ILE A 393 53.82 23.92 46.77
CA ILE A 393 52.58 24.70 46.74
C ILE A 393 52.69 26.08 47.42
N ALA A 394 52.06 27.10 46.81
CA ALA A 394 51.53 28.28 47.50
C ALA A 394 49.98 28.27 47.38
N PRO A 395 49.21 28.54 48.45
CA PRO A 395 47.78 28.27 48.48
C PRO A 395 46.96 29.47 47.97
N MET A 396 45.91 29.20 47.20
CA MET A 396 44.84 30.16 46.91
C MET A 396 43.46 29.53 47.18
N PRO A 397 42.46 30.35 47.51
CA PRO A 397 41.41 30.03 48.47
C PRO A 397 40.26 29.18 47.90
N GLN A 398 39.72 28.32 48.75
CA GLN A 398 38.53 27.50 48.46
C GLN A 398 37.29 28.39 48.37
N THR A 399 36.65 28.38 47.21
CA THR A 399 35.22 28.76 47.08
C THR A 399 34.39 27.48 47.07
N PRO A 400 33.22 27.46 47.75
CA PRO A 400 32.43 26.25 47.92
C PRO A 400 31.77 25.82 46.58
N PRO A 401 31.50 24.53 46.37
CA PRO A 401 30.92 24.05 45.13
C PRO A 401 29.48 24.58 44.95
N PRO A 402 29.07 24.94 43.73
CA PRO A 402 27.68 25.27 43.46
C PRO A 402 26.78 24.04 43.67
N GLN A 403 25.66 24.26 44.37
CA GLN A 403 24.62 23.26 44.59
C GLN A 403 24.04 22.77 43.26
N TYR A 404 23.92 21.45 43.15
CA TYR A 404 23.30 20.76 42.02
C TYR A 404 21.80 21.10 41.95
N ALA A 405 21.40 21.90 40.95
CA ALA A 405 19.99 22.07 40.60
C ALA A 405 19.56 20.87 39.73
N PRO A 406 18.48 20.16 40.07
CA PRO A 406 17.97 19.10 39.20
C PRO A 406 17.44 19.70 37.88
N PRO A 407 17.53 18.95 36.77
CA PRO A 407 17.09 19.44 35.46
C PRO A 407 15.58 19.73 35.45
N PRO A 408 15.12 20.69 34.63
CA PRO A 408 13.69 20.95 34.49
C PRO A 408 12.97 19.69 34.02
N GLN A 409 11.88 19.34 34.71
CA GLN A 409 10.99 18.26 34.31
C GLN A 409 10.46 18.54 32.89
N TYR A 410 10.68 17.59 31.98
CA TYR A 410 10.05 17.59 30.68
C TYR A 410 8.53 17.62 30.86
N ALA A 411 7.90 18.72 30.42
CA ALA A 411 6.47 18.72 30.19
C ALA A 411 6.16 17.69 29.08
N PRO A 412 5.09 16.87 29.23
CA PRO A 412 4.69 15.97 28.16
C PRO A 412 4.32 16.78 26.91
N PRO A 413 4.54 16.23 25.70
CA PRO A 413 4.22 16.93 24.46
C PRO A 413 2.74 17.32 24.45
N GLN A 414 2.46 18.61 24.20
CA GLN A 414 1.11 19.06 23.92
C GLN A 414 0.61 18.34 22.67
N GLN A 415 -0.57 17.73 22.76
CA GLN A 415 -1.27 17.19 21.60
C GLN A 415 -1.46 18.30 20.56
N PRO A 416 -1.23 18.03 19.26
CA PRO A 416 -1.63 18.95 18.21
C PRO A 416 -3.13 19.24 18.33
N ALA A 417 -3.50 20.52 18.26
CA ALA A 417 -4.90 20.94 18.21
C ALA A 417 -5.64 20.22 17.07
N PRO A 418 -6.95 19.91 17.23
CA PRO A 418 -7.75 19.34 16.16
C PRO A 418 -7.77 20.29 14.95
N GLN A 419 -7.65 19.65 13.79
CA GLN A 419 -7.61 20.21 12.44
C GLN A 419 -8.64 21.33 12.23
N PHE A 420 -8.20 22.46 11.68
CA PHE A 420 -9.09 23.40 11.02
C PHE A 420 -9.68 22.73 9.78
N ALA A 421 -10.94 22.31 9.87
CA ALA A 421 -11.74 21.96 8.71
C ALA A 421 -11.87 23.19 7.79
N PRO A 422 -11.84 23.03 6.45
CA PRO A 422 -12.20 24.11 5.54
C PRO A 422 -13.67 24.52 5.79
N PRO A 423 -14.02 25.80 5.63
CA PRO A 423 -15.41 26.25 5.80
C PRO A 423 -16.31 25.54 4.78
N PRO A 424 -17.57 25.25 5.13
CA PRO A 424 -18.50 24.63 4.21
C PRO A 424 -18.74 25.54 2.99
N PRO A 425 -18.96 24.97 1.80
CA PRO A 425 -19.30 25.75 0.62
C PRO A 425 -20.58 26.53 0.87
N ALA A 426 -20.59 27.81 0.45
CA ALA A 426 -21.77 28.66 0.50
C ALA A 426 -22.96 27.96 -0.20
N PRO A 427 -24.19 28.08 0.33
CA PRO A 427 -25.35 27.47 -0.30
C PRO A 427 -25.52 28.04 -1.70
N MET A 428 -25.59 27.13 -2.68
CA MET A 428 -25.90 27.46 -4.08
C MET A 428 -27.19 28.29 -4.12
N GLN A 429 -27.10 29.49 -4.68
CA GLN A 429 -28.28 30.30 -5.00
C GLN A 429 -29.12 29.51 -6.00
N GLN A 430 -30.36 29.18 -5.61
CA GLN A 430 -31.31 28.57 -6.52
C GLN A 430 -31.62 29.57 -7.66
N PRO A 431 -31.72 29.13 -8.92
CA PRO A 431 -32.16 29.99 -10.00
C PRO A 431 -33.61 30.44 -9.77
N PRO A 432 -34.03 31.63 -10.24
CA PRO A 432 -35.35 32.18 -9.94
C PRO A 432 -36.47 31.26 -10.45
N GLN A 433 -37.34 30.81 -9.55
CA GLN A 433 -38.54 30.08 -9.94
C GLN A 433 -39.58 31.05 -10.49
N GLN A 434 -40.13 30.72 -11.67
CA GLN A 434 -41.28 31.41 -12.25
C GLN A 434 -42.53 31.20 -11.37
N PRO A 435 -43.40 32.22 -11.19
CA PRO A 435 -44.60 32.06 -10.36
C PRO A 435 -45.67 31.23 -11.08
N ARG A 436 -46.22 30.23 -10.37
CA ARG A 436 -47.44 29.50 -10.77
C ARG A 436 -48.67 30.09 -10.06
N PRO A 437 -49.87 30.05 -10.65
CA PRO A 437 -51.06 30.76 -10.15
C PRO A 437 -51.67 30.13 -8.89
N GLN A 438 -52.22 30.97 -8.01
CA GLN A 438 -52.86 30.62 -6.75
C GLN A 438 -54.25 29.96 -6.95
N GLN A 439 -54.58 28.96 -6.12
CA GLN A 439 -55.94 28.46 -5.91
C GLN A 439 -56.45 28.80 -4.50
N PRO A 440 -57.76 29.03 -4.29
CA PRO A 440 -58.32 29.50 -3.02
C PRO A 440 -58.66 28.35 -2.04
N PRO A 441 -58.93 28.65 -0.74
CA PRO A 441 -58.88 27.66 0.34
C PRO A 441 -60.25 27.06 0.68
N PRO A 442 -60.31 25.89 1.35
CA PRO A 442 -61.48 25.47 2.11
C PRO A 442 -61.33 25.74 3.62
N GLN A 443 -62.47 26.08 4.23
CA GLN A 443 -62.68 26.45 5.62
C GLN A 443 -62.82 25.24 6.57
N GLY A 444 -62.54 25.45 7.87
CA GLY A 444 -63.17 24.70 8.96
C GLY A 444 -62.23 24.28 10.10
N MET A 445 -62.25 25.00 11.23
CA MET A 445 -61.71 24.57 12.54
C MET A 445 -62.76 23.76 13.33
N PRO A 446 -62.37 23.06 14.42
CA PRO A 446 -62.51 23.68 15.75
C PRO A 446 -61.28 23.49 16.69
N PRO A 447 -61.22 24.20 17.84
CA PRO A 447 -59.97 24.62 18.49
C PRO A 447 -59.50 23.71 19.64
N GLN A 448 -58.18 23.69 19.91
CA GLN A 448 -57.60 23.14 21.15
C GLN A 448 -56.56 24.08 21.78
N MET A 449 -56.50 24.02 23.12
CA MET A 449 -56.06 25.02 24.10
C MET A 449 -54.52 25.16 24.26
N PRO A 450 -54.01 26.26 24.87
CA PRO A 450 -52.58 26.48 25.05
C PRO A 450 -51.96 25.72 26.26
N PRO A 451 -50.65 25.40 26.25
CA PRO A 451 -50.02 24.63 27.33
C PRO A 451 -49.62 25.47 28.54
N GLN A 452 -49.87 24.94 29.74
CA GLN A 452 -49.41 25.49 31.04
C GLN A 452 -48.01 24.97 31.42
N GLN A 453 -47.23 25.85 32.06
CA GLN A 453 -45.87 25.64 32.58
C GLN A 453 -45.87 24.93 33.95
N ARG A 454 -44.77 24.23 34.29
CA ARG A 454 -44.46 23.76 35.66
C ARG A 454 -43.02 24.16 36.07
N PRO A 455 -42.78 24.58 37.34
CA PRO A 455 -41.50 25.12 37.82
C PRO A 455 -40.58 24.06 38.49
N PRO A 456 -39.31 24.40 38.83
CA PRO A 456 -38.28 23.47 39.33
C PRO A 456 -38.04 23.56 40.84
N GLN A 457 -37.52 22.48 41.46
CA GLN A 457 -36.85 22.40 42.79
C GLN A 457 -36.42 20.93 43.00
N GLY A 458 -35.30 20.52 43.60
CA GLY A 458 -34.14 21.16 44.26
C GLY A 458 -33.17 20.03 44.72
N MET A 459 -31.89 20.34 44.94
CA MET A 459 -30.87 19.46 45.56
C MET A 459 -30.97 19.50 47.11
N PRO A 460 -30.40 18.54 47.88
CA PRO A 460 -29.03 18.69 48.45
C PRO A 460 -28.32 17.33 48.79
N PRO A 461 -27.22 17.27 49.59
CA PRO A 461 -25.87 17.79 49.37
C PRO A 461 -24.73 16.71 49.52
N GLN A 462 -23.48 17.16 49.35
CA GLN A 462 -22.20 16.44 49.31
C GLN A 462 -21.71 15.83 50.65
N GLY A 463 -20.97 14.71 50.57
CA GLY A 463 -20.10 14.17 51.62
C GLY A 463 -19.17 13.05 51.07
N ALA A 464 -17.85 13.20 51.25
CA ALA A 464 -16.72 12.41 50.70
C ALA A 464 -16.60 10.95 51.25
N PRO A 465 -15.64 10.08 50.84
CA PRO A 465 -14.50 10.24 49.91
C PRO A 465 -14.36 9.17 48.80
N GLN A 466 -13.51 9.48 47.83
CA GLN A 466 -13.20 8.73 46.61
C GLN A 466 -12.48 7.39 46.89
N GLN A 467 -12.94 6.30 46.26
CA GLN A 467 -12.18 5.06 46.09
C GLN A 467 -11.45 5.07 44.73
N PRO A 468 -10.26 4.43 44.61
CA PRO A 468 -9.46 4.48 43.38
C PRO A 468 -10.13 3.71 42.24
N MET A 469 -10.06 4.28 41.04
CA MET A 469 -10.56 3.69 39.80
C MET A 469 -9.87 2.34 39.49
N GLN A 470 -10.65 1.27 39.35
CA GLN A 470 -10.23 0.09 38.59
C GLN A 470 -10.49 0.34 37.09
N PRO A 471 -9.56 -0.02 36.18
CA PRO A 471 -9.80 0.10 34.75
C PRO A 471 -10.94 -0.83 34.31
N ARG A 472 -11.98 -0.23 33.73
CA ARG A 472 -13.12 -0.92 33.11
C ARG A 472 -12.64 -1.67 31.87
N ALA A 473 -12.91 -2.98 31.81
CA ALA A 473 -12.66 -3.79 30.61
C ALA A 473 -13.45 -3.24 29.40
N PRO A 474 -12.92 -3.35 28.16
CA PRO A 474 -13.62 -2.87 26.96
C PRO A 474 -14.93 -3.63 26.77
N GLN A 475 -16.02 -2.89 26.57
CA GLN A 475 -17.31 -3.47 26.18
C GLN A 475 -17.23 -4.02 24.74
N PRO A 476 -17.82 -5.19 24.44
CA PRO A 476 -17.92 -5.67 23.06
C PRO A 476 -18.90 -4.77 22.24
N PRO A 477 -18.69 -4.65 20.92
CA PRO A 477 -19.49 -3.77 20.08
C PRO A 477 -20.97 -4.22 20.02
N PRO A 478 -21.92 -3.29 19.84
CA PRO A 478 -23.34 -3.61 19.82
C PRO A 478 -23.71 -4.43 18.59
N GLN A 479 -24.37 -5.57 18.82
CA GLN A 479 -24.99 -6.39 17.77
C GLN A 479 -26.14 -5.60 17.12
N GLN A 480 -26.12 -5.47 15.79
CA GLN A 480 -27.23 -4.89 15.06
C GLN A 480 -28.43 -5.86 15.04
N PRO A 481 -29.68 -5.41 15.27
CA PRO A 481 -30.83 -6.28 15.17
C PRO A 481 -31.18 -6.56 13.70
N PHE A 482 -31.30 -7.84 13.35
CA PHE A 482 -31.93 -8.30 12.12
C PHE A 482 -33.37 -7.76 12.02
N GLN A 483 -33.67 -6.96 10.99
CA GLN A 483 -35.04 -6.56 10.67
C GLN A 483 -35.69 -7.64 9.79
N GLY A 484 -36.65 -8.37 10.34
CA GLY A 484 -37.57 -9.21 9.57
C GLY A 484 -38.63 -8.36 8.87
N PRO A 485 -39.26 -8.85 7.77
CA PRO A 485 -40.31 -8.11 7.08
C PRO A 485 -41.63 -8.11 7.89
N PRO A 486 -42.47 -7.06 7.77
CA PRO A 486 -43.68 -6.91 8.58
C PRO A 486 -44.82 -7.85 8.11
N PRO A 487 -45.73 -8.27 9.01
CA PRO A 487 -46.83 -9.16 8.68
C PRO A 487 -48.03 -8.38 8.11
N GLY A 488 -48.60 -8.86 7.00
CA GLY A 488 -49.95 -8.50 6.57
C GLY A 488 -50.09 -7.97 5.14
N ALA A 489 -50.18 -8.87 4.16
CA ALA A 489 -50.89 -8.63 2.89
C ALA A 489 -51.38 -9.97 2.31
N PRO A 490 -52.62 -10.07 1.78
CA PRO A 490 -53.21 -11.33 1.31
C PRO A 490 -52.64 -11.79 -0.06
N PRO A 491 -52.74 -13.08 -0.40
CA PRO A 491 -52.13 -13.64 -1.61
C PRO A 491 -52.94 -13.23 -2.86
N GLN A 492 -52.30 -12.54 -3.81
CA GLN A 492 -52.82 -12.43 -5.17
C GLN A 492 -52.19 -13.52 -6.04
N GLY A 493 -53.05 -14.28 -6.71
CA GLY A 493 -52.68 -15.43 -7.52
C GLY A 493 -51.87 -15.06 -8.77
N GLY A 494 -50.88 -15.89 -9.06
CA GLY A 494 -50.21 -15.99 -10.35
C GLY A 494 -50.08 -17.47 -10.69
N GLY A 495 -50.74 -17.90 -11.78
CA GLY A 495 -50.88 -19.30 -12.15
C GLY A 495 -49.57 -19.95 -12.57
N TYR A 496 -49.33 -21.16 -12.06
CA TYR A 496 -48.36 -22.10 -12.60
C TYR A 496 -49.01 -22.92 -13.72
N THR A 497 -48.52 -22.79 -14.95
CA THR A 497 -48.71 -23.78 -16.01
C THR A 497 -47.59 -24.82 -15.94
N PRO A 498 -47.88 -26.13 -15.87
CA PRO A 498 -46.84 -27.16 -15.92
C PRO A 498 -46.27 -27.33 -17.34
N PRO A 499 -44.97 -27.65 -17.49
CA PRO A 499 -44.37 -27.93 -18.80
C PRO A 499 -44.85 -29.28 -19.37
N PRO A 500 -44.86 -29.46 -20.71
CA PRO A 500 -45.31 -30.69 -21.34
C PRO A 500 -44.37 -31.87 -21.08
N ARG A 501 -44.95 -33.04 -20.82
CA ARG A 501 -44.27 -34.34 -20.71
C ARG A 501 -43.47 -34.65 -21.99
N ALA A 502 -42.18 -34.91 -21.83
CA ALA A 502 -41.38 -35.58 -22.85
C ALA A 502 -41.79 -37.06 -22.98
N PRO A 503 -41.77 -37.66 -24.17
CA PRO A 503 -42.15 -39.05 -24.38
C PRO A 503 -41.10 -40.02 -23.81
N MET A 504 -41.57 -41.12 -23.22
CA MET A 504 -40.75 -42.20 -22.65
C MET A 504 -39.89 -42.89 -23.72
N PRO A 505 -38.62 -43.24 -23.42
CA PRO A 505 -37.86 -44.19 -24.22
C PRO A 505 -38.34 -45.65 -23.95
N PRO A 506 -38.25 -46.55 -24.94
CA PRO A 506 -38.73 -47.94 -24.81
C PRO A 506 -37.89 -48.75 -23.81
N GLN A 507 -38.58 -49.58 -23.02
CA GLN A 507 -38.00 -50.51 -22.05
C GLN A 507 -37.09 -51.54 -22.74
N GLN A 508 -35.87 -51.72 -22.25
CA GLN A 508 -35.04 -52.89 -22.54
C GLN A 508 -35.41 -54.05 -21.59
N PRO A 509 -35.37 -55.32 -22.04
CA PRO A 509 -35.78 -56.46 -21.22
C PRO A 509 -34.84 -56.73 -20.04
N GLN A 510 -35.43 -57.03 -18.88
CA GLN A 510 -34.75 -57.45 -17.66
C GLN A 510 -34.03 -58.80 -17.88
N GLN A 511 -32.77 -58.91 -17.47
CA GLN A 511 -32.10 -60.20 -17.27
C GLN A 511 -32.46 -60.78 -15.90
N PRO A 512 -32.71 -62.10 -15.78
CA PRO A 512 -33.05 -62.73 -14.51
C PRO A 512 -31.81 -62.93 -13.60
N PRO A 513 -32.00 -63.02 -12.28
CA PRO A 513 -30.91 -63.17 -11.32
C PRO A 513 -30.35 -64.61 -11.30
N PRO A 514 -29.04 -64.80 -11.07
CA PRO A 514 -28.49 -66.13 -10.86
C PRO A 514 -28.86 -66.65 -9.46
N SER A 515 -29.32 -67.91 -9.43
CA SER A 515 -29.68 -68.65 -8.20
C SER A 515 -28.44 -69.14 -7.43
N PRO A 516 -28.58 -69.39 -6.11
CA PRO A 516 -27.50 -69.83 -5.24
C PRO A 516 -27.31 -71.35 -5.31
N PHE A 517 -26.12 -71.82 -4.92
CA PHE A 517 -25.69 -73.20 -4.59
C PHE A 517 -24.55 -73.78 -5.44
N GLY A 518 -23.43 -73.97 -4.74
CA GLY A 518 -22.47 -75.08 -4.86
C GLY A 518 -21.46 -74.97 -5.99
N ASP A 519 -20.26 -75.53 -5.90
CA ASP A 519 -19.48 -76.12 -4.83
C ASP A 519 -18.09 -76.38 -5.44
N THR A 520 -17.07 -76.54 -4.61
CA THR A 520 -15.83 -77.31 -4.86
C THR A 520 -14.82 -76.94 -5.95
N GLY A 521 -13.55 -76.96 -5.53
CA GLY A 521 -12.43 -77.54 -6.29
C GLY A 521 -11.67 -76.57 -7.19
N GLU A 522 -10.43 -76.18 -6.89
CA GLU A 522 -9.18 -76.96 -6.87
C GLU A 522 -8.28 -76.54 -8.05
N VAL A 523 -7.03 -76.19 -7.67
CA VAL A 523 -5.77 -76.58 -8.32
C VAL A 523 -5.24 -75.78 -9.53
N ASN A 524 -4.08 -75.15 -9.26
CA ASN A 524 -2.84 -75.00 -10.06
C ASN A 524 -2.92 -74.86 -11.58
N TYR A 525 -2.27 -73.81 -12.11
CA TYR A 525 -0.85 -73.86 -12.51
C TYR A 525 -0.26 -72.45 -12.62
#